data_AF-A0A9E2ZWS4-F1
#
_entry.id   AF-A0A9E2ZWS4-F1
#
_cell.length_a   1.000
_cell.length_b   1.000
_cell.length_c   1.000
_cell.angle_alpha   90.00
_cell.angle_beta   90.00
_cell.angle_gamma   90.00
#
_symmetry.space_group_name_H-M   'P 1'
#
loop_
_entity.id
_entity.type
_entity.pdbx_description
1 polymer ?
#
loop_
_entity_poly.entity_id
_entity_poly.type
_entity_poly.pdbx_seq_one_letter_code
_entity_poly.pdbx_strand_id
1 'polypeptide(L)'
;MKYLFGLSALLMFPLAYGRDCSAPPVRNSDQAVCYATAYADKNGLAHGSSFKRKVAKGKTTWNVHFEDTRAETRGAGWEAEVDMATGTVTRFKSYKGDSKNR
;
A
#
# COMPACT_ATOMS: atom_id res chain seq x y z
N MET A 1 -34.61 -15.41 34.70
CA MET A 1 -33.56 -16.13 33.94
C MET A 1 -33.67 -15.66 32.49
N LYS A 2 -32.72 -14.85 31.98
CA LYS A 2 -31.57 -15.27 31.13
C LYS A 2 -32.04 -15.66 29.71
N TYR A 3 -31.67 -15.06 28.57
CA TYR A 3 -30.51 -14.24 28.15
C TYR A 3 -30.86 -13.33 26.95
N LEU A 4 -30.17 -12.19 26.80
CA LEU A 4 -30.18 -11.33 25.62
C LEU A 4 -29.56 -12.05 24.40
N PHE A 5 -30.25 -12.06 23.27
CA PHE A 5 -29.67 -12.31 21.95
C PHE A 5 -28.89 -11.06 21.49
N GLY A 6 -27.62 -10.98 21.89
CA GLY A 6 -26.67 -10.06 21.29
C GLY A 6 -26.19 -10.60 19.95
N LEU A 7 -26.84 -10.22 18.84
CA LEU A 7 -26.24 -10.36 17.51
C LEU A 7 -25.10 -9.33 17.40
N SER A 8 -23.94 -9.67 17.96
CA SER A 8 -22.69 -9.04 17.55
C SER A 8 -22.40 -9.48 16.12
N ALA A 9 -22.77 -8.63 15.17
CA ALA A 9 -22.25 -8.71 13.82
C ALA A 9 -20.72 -8.54 13.91
N LEU A 10 -20.02 -9.68 13.90
CA LEU A 10 -18.60 -9.78 13.62
C LEU A 10 -18.38 -9.16 12.25
N LEU A 11 -17.99 -7.89 12.26
CA LEU A 11 -17.47 -7.20 11.09
C LEU A 11 -16.25 -8.00 10.61
N MET A 12 -16.46 -8.84 9.61
CA MET A 12 -15.37 -9.40 8.82
C MET A 12 -14.72 -8.27 8.02
N PHE A 13 -13.87 -7.49 8.68
CA PHE A 13 -12.87 -6.72 7.98
C PHE A 13 -11.80 -7.71 7.51
N PRO A 14 -11.44 -7.74 6.21
CA PRO A 14 -10.26 -8.46 5.77
C PRO A 14 -9.00 -7.72 6.27
N LEU A 15 -8.75 -7.76 7.58
CA LEU A 15 -7.56 -7.26 8.26
C LEU A 15 -6.46 -8.32 8.19
N ALA A 16 -5.92 -8.60 7.01
CA ALA A 16 -5.01 -9.74 6.94
C ALA A 16 -3.93 -9.70 5.87
N TYR A 17 -3.39 -8.54 5.49
CA TYR A 17 -2.14 -8.52 4.70
C TYR A 17 -1.14 -7.45 5.15
N GLY A 18 -1.08 -7.27 6.46
CA GLY A 18 0.01 -6.60 7.17
C GLY A 18 0.58 -7.53 8.25
N ARG A 19 0.80 -8.83 7.98
CA ARG A 19 1.34 -9.73 9.03
C ARG A 19 2.69 -9.26 9.58
N ASP A 20 3.44 -8.49 8.78
CA ASP A 20 4.68 -7.82 9.19
C ASP A 20 4.52 -6.33 9.49
N CYS A 21 3.37 -5.72 9.14
CA CYS A 21 3.12 -4.30 9.37
C CYS A 21 2.44 -4.10 10.73
N SER A 22 2.87 -3.07 11.45
CA SER A 22 2.16 -2.63 12.67
C SER A 22 0.68 -2.41 12.38
N ALA A 23 -0.17 -2.80 13.34
CA ALA A 23 -1.62 -2.68 13.22
C ALA A 23 -2.05 -1.22 12.93
N PRO A 24 -3.14 -1.01 12.16
CA PRO A 24 -3.68 0.33 11.92
C PRO A 24 -4.09 1.03 13.23
N PRO A 25 -4.21 2.37 13.24
CA PRO A 25 -4.11 3.29 12.11
C PRO A 25 -2.66 3.49 11.62
N VAL A 26 -2.51 3.94 10.37
CA VAL A 26 -1.23 4.27 9.73
C VAL A 26 -0.72 5.63 10.21
N ARG A 27 0.19 5.61 11.19
CA ARG A 27 0.62 6.84 11.91
C ARG A 27 1.81 7.54 11.27
N ASN A 28 2.63 6.83 10.49
CA ASN A 28 3.86 7.36 9.90
C ASN A 28 4.09 6.80 8.50
N SER A 29 5.09 7.38 7.82
CA SER A 29 5.46 7.02 6.46
C SER A 29 5.94 5.58 6.33
N ASP A 30 6.68 5.06 7.32
CA ASP A 30 7.25 3.71 7.24
C ASP A 30 6.16 2.64 7.29
N GLN A 31 5.14 2.87 8.12
CA GLN A 31 3.96 2.01 8.19
C GLN A 31 3.18 2.08 6.86
N ALA A 32 3.03 3.26 6.26
CA ALA A 32 2.40 3.40 4.95
C ALA A 32 3.17 2.64 3.86
N VAL A 33 4.50 2.74 3.88
CA VAL A 33 5.37 1.98 2.98
C VAL A 33 5.18 0.48 3.18
N CYS A 34 5.13 0.00 4.42
CA CYS A 34 4.91 -1.42 4.71
C CYS A 34 3.61 -1.95 4.09
N TYR A 35 2.50 -1.22 4.26
CA TYR A 35 1.21 -1.59 3.65
C TYR A 35 1.28 -1.56 2.12
N ALA A 36 1.95 -0.56 1.53
CA ALA A 36 2.12 -0.47 0.09
C ALA A 36 2.99 -1.61 -0.47
N THR A 37 4.08 -1.98 0.21
CA THR A 37 4.96 -3.09 -0.22
C THR A 37 4.27 -4.44 -0.03
N ALA A 38 3.51 -4.64 1.05
CA ALA A 38 2.74 -5.86 1.25
C ALA A 38 1.66 -6.04 0.15
N TYR A 39 1.06 -4.93 -0.29
CA TYR A 39 0.20 -4.95 -1.48
C TYR A 39 1.00 -5.29 -2.75
N ALA A 40 2.18 -4.70 -2.93
CA ALA A 40 3.04 -4.97 -4.08
C ALA A 40 3.46 -6.44 -4.18
N ASP A 41 3.90 -7.04 -3.07
CA ASP A 41 4.29 -8.45 -2.98
C ASP A 41 3.14 -9.38 -3.39
N LYS A 42 1.94 -9.12 -2.86
CA LYS A 42 0.73 -9.90 -3.19
C LYS A 42 0.38 -9.84 -4.68
N ASN A 43 0.68 -8.73 -5.34
CA ASN A 43 0.33 -8.50 -6.75
C ASN A 43 1.52 -8.68 -7.70
N GLY A 44 2.67 -9.20 -7.21
CA GLY A 44 3.86 -9.43 -8.03
C GLY A 44 4.47 -8.15 -8.61
N LEU A 45 4.29 -7.02 -7.93
CA LEU A 45 4.80 -5.73 -8.37
C LEU A 45 6.24 -5.53 -7.89
N ALA A 46 7.11 -5.08 -8.79
CA ALA A 46 8.50 -4.83 -8.45
C ALA A 46 8.66 -3.64 -7.50
N HIS A 47 9.52 -3.79 -6.50
CA HIS A 47 9.99 -2.75 -5.59
C HIS A 47 11.39 -3.13 -5.10
N GLY A 48 12.12 -2.19 -4.48
CA GLY A 48 13.45 -2.46 -3.93
C GLY A 48 14.46 -1.33 -4.17
N SER A 49 15.76 -1.64 -4.05
CA SER A 49 16.85 -0.66 -4.10
C SER A 49 16.97 0.08 -5.44
N SER A 50 16.57 -0.54 -6.54
CA SER A 50 16.52 0.08 -7.87
C SER A 50 15.35 1.06 -8.04
N PHE A 51 14.46 1.17 -7.05
CA PHE A 51 13.32 2.08 -7.08
C PHE A 51 13.54 3.27 -6.15
N LYS A 52 13.34 4.47 -6.68
CA LYS A 52 13.20 5.68 -5.88
C LYS A 52 11.82 5.67 -5.24
N ARG A 53 11.79 5.74 -3.91
CA ARG A 53 10.55 5.82 -3.13
C ARG A 53 10.24 7.26 -2.74
N LYS A 54 8.99 7.69 -2.92
CA LYS A 54 8.45 8.96 -2.41
C LYS A 54 7.20 8.67 -1.59
N VAL A 55 7.03 9.37 -0.47
CA VAL A 55 5.87 9.19 0.42
C VAL A 55 5.32 10.57 0.75
N ALA A 56 4.03 10.76 0.54
CA ALA A 56 3.33 12.00 0.85
C ALA A 56 2.11 11.72 1.75
N LYS A 57 1.91 12.56 2.76
CA LYS A 57 0.73 12.49 3.62
C LYS A 57 -0.41 13.29 3.02
N GLY A 58 -1.53 12.64 2.74
CA GLY A 58 -2.79 13.27 2.37
C GLY A 58 -3.68 13.53 3.58
N LYS A 59 -4.95 13.87 3.32
CA LYS A 59 -5.94 14.14 4.37
C LYS A 59 -6.38 12.86 5.12
N THR A 60 -6.64 11.79 4.37
CA THR A 60 -7.12 10.49 4.88
C THR A 60 -6.30 9.31 4.38
N THR A 61 -5.35 9.56 3.49
CA THR A 61 -4.51 8.53 2.88
C THR A 61 -3.04 8.95 2.91
N TRP A 62 -2.15 7.97 2.88
CA TRP A 62 -0.76 8.13 2.50
C TRP A 62 -0.59 7.76 1.04
N ASN A 63 0.06 8.60 0.25
CA ASN A 63 0.43 8.26 -1.12
C ASN A 63 1.88 7.77 -1.13
N VAL A 64 2.07 6.54 -1.60
CA VAL A 64 3.38 5.88 -1.68
C VAL A 64 3.68 5.60 -3.15
N HIS A 65 4.77 6.18 -3.64
CA HIS A 65 5.19 6.09 -5.03
C HIS A 65 6.55 5.40 -5.13
N PHE A 66 6.67 4.44 -6.03
CA PHE A 66 7.91 3.77 -6.41
C PHE A 66 8.18 3.99 -7.89
N GLU A 67 9.33 4.58 -8.21
CA GLU A 67 9.77 4.89 -9.57
C GLU A 67 11.09 4.17 -9.85
N ASP A 68 11.16 3.38 -10.91
CA ASP A 68 12.34 2.66 -11.34
C ASP A 68 13.40 3.65 -11.83
N THR A 69 14.62 3.50 -11.31
CA THR A 69 15.76 4.38 -11.59
C THR A 69 16.73 3.78 -12.60
N ARG A 70 16.55 2.52 -12.99
CA ARG A 70 17.39 1.84 -13.98
C ARG A 70 17.23 2.50 -15.34
N ALA A 71 18.31 2.57 -16.12
CA ALA A 71 18.33 3.33 -17.37
C ALA A 71 17.35 2.79 -18.43
N GLU A 72 17.15 1.48 -18.45
CA GLU A 72 16.30 0.74 -19.39
C GLU A 72 14.80 0.86 -19.10
N THR A 73 14.43 1.13 -17.86
CA THR A 73 13.03 1.18 -17.38
C THR A 73 12.71 2.48 -16.67
N ARG A 74 13.55 3.50 -16.84
CA ARG A 74 13.44 4.77 -16.11
C ARG A 74 12.03 5.36 -16.25
N GLY A 75 11.44 5.73 -15.12
CA GLY A 75 10.08 6.27 -15.06
C GLY A 75 8.97 5.20 -15.03
N ALA A 76 9.30 3.92 -15.18
CA ALA A 76 8.37 2.83 -14.88
C ALA A 76 8.16 2.77 -13.37
N GLY A 77 7.02 2.27 -12.92
CA GLY A 77 6.78 2.21 -11.48
C GLY A 77 5.33 2.10 -11.13
N TRP A 78 5.00 2.47 -9.91
CA TRP A 78 3.63 2.46 -9.41
C TRP A 78 3.45 3.38 -8.21
N GLU A 79 2.19 3.69 -7.95
CA GLU A 79 1.74 4.52 -6.85
C GLU A 79 0.53 3.86 -6.18
N ALA A 80 0.51 3.89 -4.85
CA ALA A 80 -0.59 3.39 -4.04
C ALA A 80 -1.05 4.45 -3.04
N GLU A 81 -2.37 4.62 -2.91
CA GLU A 81 -2.97 5.36 -1.79
C GLU A 81 -3.36 4.37 -0.69
N VAL A 82 -2.76 4.51 0.49
CA VAL A 82 -3.00 3.69 1.67
C VAL A 82 -3.91 4.46 2.64
N ASP A 83 -5.07 3.90 2.97
CA ASP A 83 -5.99 4.49 3.93
C ASP A 83 -5.36 4.56 5.33
N MET A 84 -5.47 5.73 5.97
CA MET A 84 -4.85 5.97 7.27
C MET A 84 -5.55 5.23 8.42
N ALA A 85 -6.84 4.94 8.32
CA ALA A 85 -7.58 4.27 9.39
C ALA A 85 -7.38 2.75 9.33
N THR A 86 -7.35 2.18 8.14
CA THR A 86 -7.41 0.72 7.94
C THR A 86 -6.11 0.12 7.42
N GLY A 87 -5.19 0.91 6.86
CA GLY A 87 -4.01 0.41 6.17
C GLY A 87 -4.31 -0.24 4.80
N THR A 88 -5.54 -0.15 4.31
CA THR A 88 -5.90 -0.74 3.01
C THR A 88 -5.44 0.15 1.86
N VAL A 89 -4.90 -0.45 0.80
CA VAL A 89 -4.69 0.27 -0.47
C VAL A 89 -6.06 0.53 -1.11
N THR A 90 -6.44 1.80 -1.25
CA THR A 90 -7.73 2.24 -1.80
C THR A 90 -7.64 2.65 -3.26
N ARG A 91 -6.44 3.06 -3.72
CA ARG A 91 -6.16 3.36 -5.13
C ARG A 91 -4.76 2.89 -5.51
N PHE A 92 -4.63 2.46 -6.76
CA PHE A 92 -3.39 1.99 -7.32
C PHE A 92 -3.24 2.48 -8.76
N LYS A 93 -2.02 2.87 -9.15
CA LYS A 93 -1.65 3.25 -10.51
C LYS A 93 -0.29 2.67 -10.85
N SER A 94 -0.12 2.18 -12.07
CA SER A 94 1.18 1.74 -12.61
C SER A 94 1.60 2.64 -13.76
N TYR A 95 2.89 2.89 -13.89
CA TYR A 95 3.49 3.71 -14.95
C TYR A 95 4.40 2.83 -15.80
N LYS A 96 4.33 3.01 -17.11
CA LYS A 96 5.34 2.47 -18.03
C LYS A 96 6.47 3.48 -18.12
N GLY A 97 7.70 2.99 -18.09
CA GLY A 97 8.87 3.85 -18.25
C GLY A 97 9.01 4.35 -19.67
N ASP A 98 9.93 5.28 -19.84
CA ASP A 98 10.33 5.75 -21.15
C ASP A 98 11.06 4.60 -21.85
N SER A 99 10.31 3.75 -22.55
CA SER A 99 10.87 2.82 -23.51
C SER A 99 11.58 3.68 -24.56
N LYS A 100 12.89 3.90 -24.39
CA LYS A 100 13.74 4.28 -25.51
C LYS A 100 13.62 3.12 -26.49
N ASN A 101 12.80 3.35 -27.50
CA ASN A 101 12.65 2.54 -28.70
C ASN A 101 14.07 2.14 -29.13
N ARG A 102 14.47 0.91 -28.82
CA ARG A 102 15.78 0.37 -29.16
C ARG A 102 15.69 -0.25 -30.53
#